data_AF-A0AB39P979-F1
#
_entry.id   AF-A0AB39P979-F1
#
_cell.length_a   1.000
_cell.length_b   1.000
_cell.length_c   1.000
_cell.angle_alpha   90.00
_cell.angle_beta   90.00
_cell.angle_gamma   90.00
#
_symmetry.space_group_name_H-M   'P 1'
#
loop_
_entity.id
_entity.type
_entity.pdbx_description
1 polymer ?
#
loop_
_entity_poly.entity_id
_entity_poly.type
_entity_poly.pdbx_seq_one_letter_code
_entity_poly.pdbx_strand_id
1 'polypeptide(L)'
;MVGAYARLVENHSLPRTAAFFDLDKTVIAKSSTLTFSKSFYQGGLINRRAALRTAYAQFVFLAGGADHDQMERMRKYLSALCRGWNVQQVKEIVAETLHDLIDPIIYDEAASLIEEHHTAGRDVVIVSTSGAEVVEPIGELLGADHVVATRMVVGDDGCFTGEVEYYAYGPTKAEAVKELAASEGYDLARCYAYSDSATDIPMLASVGHPHAVNPDRALRREAVARSWPILDFHRPVRLKQRIPTLSVPPRPALVAAAAVGAAAATAGLVWYASRRRAAAI
;
A
#
# COMPACT_ATOMS: atom_id res chain seq x y z
N MET A 1 59.61 4.57 20.65
CA MET A 1 59.46 5.73 19.74
C MET A 1 58.40 5.34 18.72
N VAL A 2 57.17 5.86 18.91
CA VAL A 2 56.01 6.04 17.99
C VAL A 2 55.76 4.93 16.93
N GLY A 3 54.64 4.21 16.82
CA GLY A 3 53.26 4.47 17.25
C GLY A 3 52.32 4.18 16.06
N ALA A 4 51.51 3.13 16.18
CA ALA A 4 50.20 2.90 15.56
C ALA A 4 49.92 3.45 14.13
N TYR A 5 50.08 2.60 13.11
CA TYR A 5 49.38 2.72 11.81
C TYR A 5 48.14 1.80 11.75
N ALA A 6 47.44 1.68 12.86
CA ALA A 6 46.15 1.03 12.93
C ALA A 6 45.18 2.01 13.60
N ARG A 7 44.71 3.00 12.85
CA ARG A 7 43.53 3.78 13.19
C ARG A 7 42.91 4.39 11.95
N LEU A 8 41.69 3.92 11.68
CA LEU A 8 40.56 4.66 11.14
C LEU A 8 40.74 5.16 9.69
N VAL A 9 40.59 4.23 8.74
CA VAL A 9 39.64 4.53 7.67
C VAL A 9 38.28 4.32 8.31
N GLU A 10 37.77 5.35 8.99
CA GLU A 10 36.33 5.50 9.10
C GLU A 10 35.82 5.46 7.67
N ASN A 11 35.18 4.35 7.30
CA ASN A 11 34.26 4.35 6.18
C ASN A 11 33.21 5.39 6.56
N HIS A 12 33.44 6.65 6.21
CA HIS A 12 32.36 7.59 5.98
C HIS A 12 31.65 7.07 4.74
N SER A 13 30.87 6.00 4.94
CA SER A 13 29.85 5.55 4.01
C SER A 13 29.12 6.80 3.59
N LEU A 14 29.17 7.12 2.30
CA LEU A 14 28.44 8.24 1.73
C LEU A 14 27.02 8.22 2.32
N PRO A 15 26.47 9.38 2.70
CA PRO A 15 25.13 9.42 3.29
C PRO A 15 24.17 8.70 2.35
N ARG A 16 23.30 7.86 2.93
CA ARG A 16 22.32 7.09 2.17
C ARG A 16 21.36 8.07 1.48
N THR A 17 20.68 7.59 0.45
CA THR A 17 19.71 8.41 -0.28
C THR A 17 18.48 7.58 -0.57
N ALA A 18 17.33 8.24 -0.68
CA ALA A 18 16.06 7.60 -0.94
C ALA A 18 15.27 8.31 -2.05
N ALA A 19 14.32 7.59 -2.62
CA ALA A 19 13.32 8.11 -3.54
C ALA A 19 11.92 7.89 -2.95
N PHE A 20 11.23 9.00 -2.68
CA PHE A 20 9.90 9.03 -2.08
C PHE A 20 8.83 9.11 -3.17
N PHE A 21 7.90 8.16 -3.20
CA PHE A 21 6.84 8.10 -4.20
C PHE A 21 5.49 8.23 -3.54
N ASP A 22 4.70 9.21 -3.99
CA ASP A 22 3.25 9.09 -3.82
C ASP A 22 2.72 7.87 -4.59
N LEU A 23 1.61 7.29 -4.11
CA LEU A 23 1.08 6.04 -4.67
C LEU A 23 -0.04 6.28 -5.68
N ASP A 24 -1.11 6.94 -5.26
CA ASP A 24 -2.34 7.08 -6.03
C ASP A 24 -2.13 8.06 -7.17
N LYS A 25 -2.43 7.66 -8.41
CA LYS A 25 -2.22 8.46 -9.64
C LYS A 25 -0.77 8.84 -9.96
N THR A 26 0.15 8.58 -9.05
CA THR A 26 1.60 8.73 -9.25
C THR A 26 2.24 7.42 -9.72
N VAL A 27 2.13 6.35 -8.92
CA VAL A 27 2.63 5.00 -9.27
C VAL A 27 1.50 4.14 -9.83
N ILE A 28 0.35 4.12 -9.15
CA ILE A 28 -0.86 3.44 -9.64
C ILE A 28 -1.64 4.41 -10.53
N ALA A 29 -2.04 3.98 -11.73
CA ALA A 29 -2.79 4.83 -12.68
C ALA A 29 -4.21 5.19 -12.22
N LYS A 30 -4.67 4.68 -11.07
CA LYS A 30 -5.99 4.91 -10.47
C LYS A 30 -5.84 5.08 -8.96
N SER A 31 -6.83 5.72 -8.33
CA SER A 31 -6.86 5.74 -6.86
C SER A 31 -7.05 4.32 -6.31
N SER A 32 -6.23 3.95 -5.34
CA SER A 32 -6.31 2.68 -4.61
C SER A 32 -7.68 2.54 -3.93
N THR A 33 -8.19 3.58 -3.28
CA THR A 33 -9.51 3.54 -2.61
C THR A 33 -10.65 3.14 -3.56
N LEU A 34 -10.67 3.69 -4.78
CA LEU A 34 -11.66 3.33 -5.80
C LEU A 34 -11.45 1.91 -6.31
N THR A 35 -10.19 1.50 -6.45
CA THR A 35 -9.82 0.17 -6.94
C THR A 35 -10.31 -0.94 -6.00
N PHE A 36 -10.18 -0.76 -4.68
CA PHE A 36 -10.61 -1.76 -3.69
C PHE A 36 -12.08 -1.63 -3.24
N SER A 37 -12.77 -0.54 -3.60
CA SER A 37 -14.16 -0.28 -3.19
C SER A 37 -15.14 -1.43 -3.54
N LYS A 38 -14.99 -2.04 -4.72
CA LYS A 38 -15.82 -3.17 -5.16
C LYS A 38 -15.56 -4.42 -4.31
N SER A 39 -14.29 -4.70 -4.01
CA SER A 39 -13.90 -5.85 -3.19
C SER A 39 -14.38 -5.71 -1.76
N PHE A 40 -14.25 -4.53 -1.15
CA PHE A 40 -14.79 -4.28 0.19
C PHE A 40 -16.32 -4.37 0.24
N TYR A 41 -17.01 -4.00 -0.84
CA TYR A 41 -18.46 -4.21 -0.96
C TYR A 41 -18.80 -5.70 -1.08
N GLN A 42 -18.06 -6.47 -1.88
CA GLN A 42 -18.28 -7.92 -2.04
C GLN A 42 -17.93 -8.71 -0.77
N GLY A 43 -16.90 -8.30 -0.04
CA GLY A 43 -16.50 -8.87 1.25
C GLY A 43 -17.38 -8.44 2.43
N GLY A 44 -18.45 -7.66 2.19
CA GLY A 44 -19.44 -7.30 3.19
C GLY A 44 -19.05 -6.16 4.14
N LEU A 45 -17.87 -5.56 3.98
CA LEU A 45 -17.40 -4.43 4.78
C LEU A 45 -18.13 -3.12 4.43
N ILE A 46 -18.44 -2.92 3.15
CA ILE A 46 -19.23 -1.77 2.70
C ILE A 46 -20.67 -2.22 2.42
N ASN A 47 -21.60 -1.82 3.28
CA ASN A 47 -23.03 -2.03 3.03
C ASN A 47 -23.58 -0.95 2.05
N ARG A 48 -24.62 -1.28 1.26
CA ARG A 48 -25.28 -0.36 0.30
C ARG A 48 -25.64 1.00 0.93
N ARG A 49 -26.04 1.02 2.20
CA ARG A 49 -26.35 2.25 2.95
C ARG A 49 -25.11 3.12 3.21
N ALA A 50 -23.97 2.51 3.51
CA ALA A 50 -22.70 3.21 3.70
C ALA A 50 -22.17 3.75 2.36
N ALA A 51 -22.29 2.99 1.28
CA ALA A 51 -21.95 3.44 -0.07
C ALA A 51 -22.81 4.63 -0.53
N LEU A 52 -24.14 4.57 -0.33
CA LEU A 52 -25.05 5.68 -0.63
C LEU A 52 -24.74 6.94 0.19
N ARG A 53 -24.41 6.77 1.47
CA ARG A 53 -24.00 7.87 2.36
C ARG A 53 -22.67 8.50 1.93
N THR A 54 -21.70 7.68 1.53
CA THR A 54 -20.40 8.13 0.99
C THR A 54 -20.61 8.90 -0.31
N ALA A 55 -21.43 8.37 -1.23
CA ALA A 55 -21.77 9.04 -2.48
C ALA A 55 -22.49 10.39 -2.25
N TYR A 56 -23.39 10.46 -1.27
CA TYR A 56 -24.05 11.70 -0.87
C TYR A 56 -23.07 12.71 -0.25
N ALA A 57 -22.16 12.27 0.62
CA ALA A 57 -21.10 13.12 1.18
C ALA A 57 -20.15 13.65 0.10
N GLN A 58 -19.76 12.80 -0.85
CA GLN A 58 -18.96 13.19 -2.02
C GLN A 58 -19.68 14.21 -2.91
N PHE A 59 -20.99 14.05 -3.11
CA PHE A 59 -21.83 14.96 -3.90
C PHE A 59 -21.96 16.34 -3.23
N VAL A 60 -22.24 16.37 -1.92
CA VAL A 60 -22.30 17.62 -1.13
C VAL A 60 -20.94 18.32 -1.13
N PHE A 61 -19.83 17.55 -1.13
CA PHE A 61 -18.47 18.08 -1.21
C PHE A 61 -18.16 18.73 -2.57
N LEU A 62 -18.48 18.07 -3.68
CA LEU A 62 -18.33 18.64 -5.02
C LEU A 62 -19.13 19.93 -5.20
N ALA A 63 -20.23 20.09 -4.46
CA ALA A 63 -21.06 21.29 -4.47
C ALA A 63 -20.57 22.42 -3.52
N GLY A 64 -19.69 22.14 -2.55
CA GLY A 64 -19.42 23.04 -1.42
C GLY A 64 -18.10 23.82 -1.44
N GLY A 65 -17.13 23.48 -2.30
CA GLY A 65 -15.76 24.01 -2.18
C GLY A 65 -15.02 23.40 -0.98
N ALA A 66 -13.68 23.41 -0.99
CA ALA A 66 -12.86 22.71 0.01
C ALA A 66 -12.07 23.69 0.89
N ASP A 67 -12.55 23.91 2.11
CA ASP A 67 -11.81 24.58 3.20
C ASP A 67 -11.20 23.54 4.16
N HIS A 68 -10.17 23.91 4.92
CA HIS A 68 -9.42 23.03 5.83
C HIS A 68 -10.34 22.35 6.86
N ASP A 69 -11.26 23.10 7.46
CA ASP A 69 -12.24 22.58 8.40
C ASP A 69 -13.18 21.54 7.78
N GLN A 70 -13.47 21.67 6.49
CA GLN A 70 -14.31 20.74 5.75
C GLN A 70 -13.56 19.46 5.40
N MET A 71 -12.27 19.56 5.13
CA MET A 71 -11.38 18.40 4.96
C MET A 71 -11.24 17.60 6.25
N GLU A 72 -11.08 18.28 7.39
CA GLU A 72 -10.97 17.64 8.69
C GLU A 72 -12.28 16.95 9.10
N ARG A 73 -13.43 17.57 8.82
CA ARG A 73 -14.75 16.92 8.98
C ARG A 73 -14.90 15.71 8.07
N MET A 74 -14.45 15.80 6.82
CA MET A 74 -14.50 14.68 5.87
C MET A 74 -13.61 13.53 6.33
N ARG A 75 -12.40 13.82 6.80
CA ARG A 75 -11.47 12.83 7.36
C ARG A 75 -12.11 12.07 8.51
N LYS A 76 -12.65 12.78 9.51
CA LYS A 76 -13.36 12.17 10.65
C LYS A 76 -14.57 11.34 10.21
N TYR A 77 -15.29 11.82 9.20
CA TYR A 77 -16.44 11.10 8.66
C TYR A 77 -16.03 9.79 7.97
N LEU A 78 -15.05 9.84 7.06
CA LEU A 78 -14.56 8.69 6.32
C LEU A 78 -13.91 7.67 7.26
N SER A 79 -13.13 8.11 8.24
CA SER A 79 -12.52 7.21 9.23
C SER A 79 -13.59 6.52 10.09
N ALA A 80 -14.65 7.24 10.47
CA ALA A 80 -15.78 6.67 11.22
C ALA A 80 -16.57 5.61 10.43
N LEU A 81 -16.55 5.65 9.08
CA LEU A 81 -17.20 4.61 8.26
C LEU A 81 -16.49 3.25 8.38
N CYS A 82 -15.21 3.23 8.71
CA CYS A 82 -14.43 2.02 8.93
C CYS A 82 -14.61 1.44 10.35
N ARG A 83 -15.31 2.14 11.26
CA ARG A 83 -15.51 1.68 12.63
C ARG A 83 -16.19 0.31 12.65
N GLY A 84 -15.62 -0.61 13.42
CA GLY A 84 -16.11 -1.99 13.57
C GLY A 84 -15.73 -2.92 12.44
N TRP A 85 -14.94 -2.48 11.45
CA TRP A 85 -14.34 -3.40 10.49
C TRP A 85 -13.27 -4.23 11.17
N ASN A 86 -13.34 -5.54 11.00
CA ASN A 86 -12.31 -6.46 11.47
C ASN A 86 -11.05 -6.29 10.59
N VAL A 87 -9.91 -5.99 11.21
CA VAL A 87 -8.67 -5.67 10.48
C VAL A 87 -8.17 -6.87 9.69
N GLN A 88 -8.30 -8.08 10.24
CA GLN A 88 -7.88 -9.30 9.56
C GLN A 88 -8.70 -9.57 8.30
N GLN A 89 -10.02 -9.35 8.37
CA GLN A 89 -10.90 -9.45 7.20
C GLN A 89 -10.52 -8.42 6.11
N VAL A 90 -10.14 -7.19 6.49
CA VAL A 90 -9.66 -6.17 5.54
C VAL A 90 -8.41 -6.67 4.83
N LYS A 91 -7.42 -7.16 5.57
CA LYS A 91 -6.16 -7.69 5.03
C LYS A 91 -6.40 -8.88 4.08
N GLU A 92 -7.30 -9.78 4.44
CA GLU A 92 -7.70 -10.92 3.59
C GLU A 92 -8.33 -10.44 2.28
N ILE A 93 -9.28 -9.52 2.33
CA ILE A 93 -9.91 -8.96 1.12
C ILE A 93 -8.88 -8.24 0.25
N VAL A 94 -7.94 -7.51 0.83
CA VAL A 94 -6.86 -6.84 0.09
C VAL A 94 -5.97 -7.88 -0.59
N ALA A 95 -5.49 -8.89 0.15
CA ALA A 95 -4.65 -9.95 -0.38
C ALA A 95 -5.33 -10.73 -1.50
N GLU A 96 -6.60 -11.11 -1.32
CA GLU A 96 -7.42 -11.76 -2.35
C GLU A 96 -7.60 -10.86 -3.56
N THR A 97 -7.86 -9.56 -3.38
CA THR A 97 -8.05 -8.63 -4.50
C THR A 97 -6.78 -8.49 -5.33
N LEU A 98 -5.61 -8.40 -4.68
CA LEU A 98 -4.30 -8.37 -5.33
C LEU A 98 -3.98 -9.70 -6.05
N HIS A 99 -4.48 -10.82 -5.52
CA HIS A 99 -4.29 -12.13 -6.12
C HIS A 99 -5.25 -12.39 -7.31
N ASP A 100 -6.55 -12.23 -7.11
CA ASP A 100 -7.62 -12.75 -7.96
C ASP A 100 -8.18 -11.75 -8.98
N LEU A 101 -8.30 -10.47 -8.62
CA LEU A 101 -9.17 -9.55 -9.36
C LEU A 101 -8.44 -8.36 -9.95
N ILE A 102 -7.34 -7.91 -9.35
CA ILE A 102 -6.68 -6.67 -9.75
C ILE A 102 -5.20 -6.81 -9.50
N ASP A 103 -4.50 -7.21 -10.55
CA ASP A 103 -3.13 -6.78 -10.73
C ASP A 103 -3.15 -5.25 -10.87
N PRO A 104 -2.67 -4.48 -9.87
CA PRO A 104 -2.83 -3.03 -9.89
C PRO A 104 -2.21 -2.48 -11.17
N ILE A 105 -2.99 -1.62 -11.83
CA ILE A 105 -2.53 -0.97 -13.05
C ILE A 105 -1.60 0.14 -12.61
N ILE A 106 -0.31 -0.08 -12.78
CA ILE A 106 0.75 0.88 -12.50
C ILE A 106 1.22 1.53 -13.79
N TYR A 107 1.90 2.67 -13.69
CA TYR A 107 2.62 3.22 -14.82
C TYR A 107 3.92 2.42 -15.04
N ASP A 108 4.15 1.99 -16.28
CA ASP A 108 5.38 1.30 -16.69
C ASP A 108 6.61 2.18 -16.42
N GLU A 109 6.44 3.48 -16.59
CA GLU A 109 7.42 4.52 -16.28
C GLU A 109 7.75 4.56 -14.78
N ALA A 110 6.75 4.41 -13.90
CA ALA A 110 6.96 4.41 -12.46
C ALA A 110 7.74 3.15 -12.01
N ALA A 111 7.40 1.97 -12.55
CA ALA A 111 8.17 0.76 -12.26
C ALA A 111 9.63 0.88 -12.71
N SER A 112 9.86 1.36 -13.94
CA SER A 112 11.22 1.54 -14.46
C SER A 112 12.03 2.53 -13.61
N LEU A 113 11.39 3.58 -13.10
CA LEU A 113 12.02 4.57 -12.23
C LEU A 113 12.34 3.99 -10.84
N ILE A 114 11.47 3.17 -10.28
CA ILE A 114 11.73 2.43 -9.04
C ILE A 114 12.96 1.51 -9.21
N GLU A 115 13.02 0.75 -10.30
CA GLU A 115 14.18 -0.11 -10.64
C GLU A 115 15.47 0.70 -10.80
N GLU A 116 15.39 1.89 -11.42
CA GLU A 116 16.54 2.79 -11.58
C GLU A 116 17.09 3.28 -10.23
N HIS A 117 16.21 3.66 -9.30
CA HIS A 117 16.63 4.10 -7.96
C HIS A 117 17.28 2.98 -7.17
N HIS A 118 16.70 1.78 -7.21
CA HIS A 118 17.31 0.58 -6.62
C HIS A 118 18.69 0.29 -7.21
N THR A 119 18.82 0.35 -8.53
CA THR A 119 20.11 0.12 -9.23
C THR A 119 21.15 1.18 -8.86
N ALA A 120 20.71 2.40 -8.55
CA ALA A 120 21.56 3.48 -8.07
C ALA A 120 21.87 3.38 -6.56
N GLY A 121 21.44 2.32 -5.87
CA GLY A 121 21.68 2.09 -4.45
C GLY A 121 20.88 3.00 -3.53
N ARG A 122 19.70 3.47 -3.99
CA ARG A 122 18.78 4.29 -3.21
C ARG A 122 17.63 3.44 -2.70
N ASP A 123 17.23 3.69 -1.46
CA ASP A 123 16.02 3.08 -0.92
C ASP A 123 14.77 3.70 -1.56
N VAL A 124 13.76 2.89 -1.83
CA VAL A 124 12.48 3.30 -2.38
C VAL A 124 11.44 3.33 -1.26
N VAL A 125 10.81 4.48 -1.09
CA VAL A 125 9.82 4.71 -0.02
C VAL A 125 8.49 5.10 -0.64
N ILE A 126 7.43 4.34 -0.35
CA ILE A 126 6.06 4.74 -0.72
C ILE A 126 5.48 5.62 0.38
N VAL A 127 4.92 6.77 0.02
CA VAL A 127 4.32 7.73 0.95
C VAL A 127 2.90 8.04 0.47
N SER A 128 1.87 7.51 1.13
CA SER A 128 0.49 7.56 0.65
C SER A 128 -0.50 7.96 1.74
N THR A 129 -1.52 8.74 1.38
CA THR A 129 -2.65 9.06 2.27
C THR A 129 -3.58 7.86 2.50
N SER A 130 -3.54 6.84 1.64
CA SER A 130 -4.34 5.62 1.80
C SER A 130 -3.94 4.83 3.06
N GLY A 131 -4.84 3.95 3.52
CA GLY A 131 -4.63 3.15 4.73
C GLY A 131 -3.51 2.12 4.57
N ALA A 132 -2.76 1.90 5.65
CA ALA A 132 -1.62 0.98 5.69
C ALA A 132 -1.96 -0.43 5.21
N GLU A 133 -3.14 -0.96 5.54
CA GLU A 133 -3.58 -2.31 5.16
C GLU A 133 -3.70 -2.50 3.64
N VAL A 134 -3.82 -1.41 2.87
CA VAL A 134 -3.83 -1.42 1.40
C VAL A 134 -2.45 -1.07 0.84
N VAL A 135 -1.79 -0.08 1.42
CA VAL A 135 -0.53 0.48 0.89
C VAL A 135 0.64 -0.47 1.11
N GLU A 136 0.75 -1.09 2.29
CA GLU A 136 1.86 -1.99 2.63
C GLU A 136 1.98 -3.17 1.65
N PRO A 137 0.91 -3.95 1.38
CA PRO A 137 1.01 -5.04 0.39
C PRO A 137 1.38 -4.55 -1.01
N ILE A 138 0.92 -3.35 -1.41
CA ILE A 138 1.28 -2.80 -2.73
C ILE A 138 2.75 -2.37 -2.75
N GLY A 139 3.24 -1.75 -1.67
CA GLY A 139 4.64 -1.38 -1.51
C GLY A 139 5.54 -2.60 -1.58
N GLU A 140 5.19 -3.70 -0.90
CA GLU A 140 5.91 -4.97 -0.98
C GLU A 140 5.99 -5.49 -2.43
N LEU A 141 4.86 -5.47 -3.15
CA LEU A 141 4.84 -5.94 -4.55
C LEU A 141 5.65 -5.04 -5.49
N LEU A 142 5.76 -3.74 -5.18
CA LEU A 142 6.60 -2.77 -5.90
C LEU A 142 8.09 -2.86 -5.52
N GLY A 143 8.43 -3.64 -4.49
CA GLY A 143 9.79 -3.70 -3.96
C GLY A 143 10.19 -2.44 -3.19
N ALA A 144 9.27 -1.79 -2.49
CA ALA A 144 9.58 -0.67 -1.63
C ALA A 144 10.27 -1.15 -0.34
N ASP A 145 11.30 -0.42 0.11
CA ASP A 145 12.04 -0.70 1.35
C ASP A 145 11.28 -0.18 2.57
N HIS A 146 10.53 0.90 2.40
CA HIS A 146 9.70 1.48 3.46
C HIS A 146 8.35 1.98 2.94
N VAL A 147 7.37 2.04 3.84
CA VAL A 147 6.04 2.55 3.58
C VAL A 147 5.63 3.54 4.68
N VAL A 148 5.16 4.72 4.25
CA VAL A 148 4.49 5.71 5.09
C VAL A 148 3.04 5.79 4.62
N ALA A 149 2.11 5.34 5.47
CA ALA A 149 0.70 5.27 5.16
C ALA A 149 -0.16 5.76 6.33
N THR A 150 -1.43 6.10 6.08
CA THR A 150 -2.38 6.45 7.14
C THR A 150 -2.65 5.23 8.02
N ARG A 151 -2.59 5.41 9.34
CA ARG A 151 -2.86 4.34 10.33
C ARG A 151 -4.11 4.66 11.15
N MET A 152 -4.97 3.66 11.25
CA MET A 152 -6.19 3.69 12.05
C MET A 152 -5.92 3.09 13.43
N VAL A 153 -6.60 3.58 14.46
CA VAL A 153 -6.55 2.95 15.78
C VAL A 153 -7.32 1.63 15.74
N VAL A 154 -6.68 0.56 16.22
CA VAL A 154 -7.27 -0.78 16.35
C VAL A 154 -7.60 -1.03 17.83
N GLY A 155 -8.84 -1.41 18.10
CA GLY A 155 -9.29 -1.77 19.43
C GLY A 155 -8.83 -3.17 19.85
N ASP A 156 -8.98 -3.49 21.14
CA ASP A 156 -8.64 -4.80 21.70
C ASP A 156 -9.45 -5.97 21.08
N ASP A 157 -10.57 -5.65 20.43
CA ASP A 157 -11.43 -6.59 19.69
C ASP A 157 -10.92 -6.89 18.26
N GLY A 158 -9.76 -6.32 17.87
CA GLY A 158 -9.18 -6.48 16.54
C GLY A 158 -9.94 -5.73 15.44
N CYS A 159 -10.79 -4.76 15.82
CA CYS A 159 -11.55 -3.93 14.88
C CYS A 159 -11.09 -2.48 14.89
N PHE A 160 -11.29 -1.76 13.78
CA PHE A 160 -11.01 -0.32 13.77
C PHE A 160 -11.98 0.43 14.70
N THR A 161 -11.45 1.35 15.52
CA THR A 161 -12.27 2.18 16.42
C THR A 161 -12.97 3.34 15.68
N GLY A 162 -12.50 3.65 14.47
CA GLY A 162 -12.89 4.82 13.66
C GLY A 162 -12.03 6.06 13.89
N GLU A 163 -11.08 5.99 14.84
CA GLU A 163 -10.08 7.03 15.09
C GLU A 163 -8.84 6.81 14.23
N VAL A 164 -8.17 7.90 13.87
CA VAL A 164 -6.95 7.88 13.05
C VAL A 164 -5.78 8.14 13.99
N GLU A 165 -4.84 7.20 14.07
CA GLU A 165 -3.61 7.34 14.84
C GLU A 165 -2.65 8.29 14.13
N TYR A 166 -2.47 8.09 12.82
CA TYR A 166 -1.54 8.85 12.01
C TYR A 166 -2.15 9.09 10.63
N TYR A 167 -2.17 10.35 10.18
CA TYR A 167 -2.78 10.74 8.90
C TYR A 167 -1.70 11.24 7.93
N ALA A 168 -1.36 10.41 6.95
CA ALA A 168 -0.29 10.68 5.99
C ALA A 168 -0.75 11.65 4.87
N TYR A 169 -1.06 12.90 5.23
CA TYR A 169 -1.61 13.88 4.30
C TYR A 169 -0.90 15.23 4.41
N GLY A 170 -0.57 15.81 3.25
CA GLY A 170 -0.04 17.16 3.19
C GLY A 170 1.26 17.35 3.98
N PRO A 171 1.35 18.34 4.88
CA PRO A 171 2.54 18.57 5.71
C PRO A 171 3.02 17.35 6.48
N THR A 172 2.12 16.49 6.94
CA THR A 172 2.47 15.29 7.70
C THR A 172 3.30 14.30 6.88
N LYS A 173 3.09 14.21 5.56
CA LYS A 173 3.96 13.41 4.67
C LYS A 173 5.39 13.96 4.68
N ALA A 174 5.56 15.28 4.65
CA ALA A 174 6.87 15.92 4.67
C ALA A 174 7.58 15.74 6.02
N GLU A 175 6.84 15.75 7.13
CA GLU A 175 7.36 15.44 8.46
C GLU A 175 7.85 14.00 8.54
N ALA A 176 7.04 13.02 8.10
CA ALA A 176 7.46 11.62 8.08
C ALA A 176 8.67 11.35 7.19
N VAL A 177 8.79 12.03 6.05
CA VAL A 177 9.99 11.96 5.19
C VAL A 177 11.23 12.46 5.95
N LYS A 178 11.11 13.56 6.71
CA LYS A 178 12.23 14.09 7.51
C LYS A 178 12.59 13.18 8.67
N GLU A 179 11.60 12.62 9.35
CA GLU A 179 11.81 11.67 10.45
C GLU A 179 12.49 10.40 9.95
N LEU A 180 12.01 9.82 8.85
CA LEU A 180 12.61 8.64 8.23
C LEU A 180 14.03 8.93 7.72
N ALA A 181 14.26 10.11 7.14
CA ALA A 181 15.60 10.52 6.74
C ALA A 181 16.55 10.63 7.92
N ALA A 182 16.09 11.15 9.06
CA ALA A 182 16.90 11.22 10.27
C ALA A 182 17.22 9.83 10.84
N SER A 183 16.28 8.88 10.80
CA SER A 183 16.49 7.52 11.32
C SER A 183 17.38 6.66 10.43
N GLU A 184 17.22 6.76 9.11
CA GLU A 184 17.95 5.94 8.14
C GLU A 184 19.27 6.58 7.67
N GLY A 185 19.52 7.84 8.05
CA GLY A 185 20.71 8.60 7.66
C GLY A 185 20.66 9.07 6.21
N TYR A 186 19.48 9.44 5.71
CA TYR A 186 19.30 9.97 4.35
C TYR A 186 19.72 11.43 4.24
N ASP A 187 20.54 11.74 3.23
CA ASP A 187 20.78 13.13 2.82
C ASP A 187 19.65 13.60 1.89
N LEU A 188 18.67 14.31 2.47
CA LEU A 188 17.51 14.82 1.74
C LEU A 188 17.88 15.71 0.54
N ALA A 189 19.01 16.41 0.56
CA ALA A 189 19.47 17.22 -0.56
C ALA A 189 19.86 16.38 -1.78
N ARG A 190 20.03 15.07 -1.60
CA ARG A 190 20.32 14.08 -2.65
C ARG A 190 19.18 13.08 -2.85
N CYS A 191 18.08 13.24 -2.12
CA CYS A 191 16.88 12.42 -2.25
C CYS A 191 15.96 12.94 -3.35
N TYR A 192 15.05 12.06 -3.78
CA TYR A 192 14.08 12.32 -4.83
C TYR A 192 12.67 12.22 -4.27
N ALA A 193 11.73 12.97 -4.85
CA ALA A 193 10.32 12.84 -4.51
C ALA A 193 9.43 12.99 -5.74
N TYR A 194 8.37 12.20 -5.82
CA TYR A 194 7.44 12.11 -6.95
C TYR A 194 6.00 12.19 -6.46
N SER A 195 5.18 13.09 -7.04
CA SER A 195 3.75 13.20 -6.73
C SER A 195 2.94 13.88 -7.83
N ASP A 196 1.65 13.56 -7.95
CA ASP A 196 0.68 14.21 -8.83
C ASP A 196 -0.11 15.36 -8.18
N SER A 197 -0.09 15.47 -6.85
CA SER A 197 -1.00 16.36 -6.13
C SER A 197 -0.32 17.55 -5.46
N ALA A 198 -1.01 18.70 -5.49
CA ALA A 198 -0.57 19.92 -4.81
C ALA A 198 -0.50 19.75 -3.29
N THR A 199 -1.20 18.77 -2.72
CA THR A 199 -1.13 18.46 -1.29
C THR A 199 0.29 18.09 -0.87
N ASP A 200 1.07 17.52 -1.79
CA ASP A 200 2.40 17.00 -1.53
C ASP A 200 3.52 18.01 -1.83
N ILE A 201 3.18 19.26 -2.17
CA ILE A 201 4.18 20.35 -2.32
C ILE A 201 5.14 20.42 -1.11
N PRO A 202 4.69 20.30 0.16
CA PRO A 202 5.61 20.28 1.30
C PRO A 202 6.61 19.11 1.27
N MET A 203 6.20 17.94 0.77
CA MET A 203 7.08 16.76 0.63
C MET A 203 8.06 16.96 -0.54
N LEU A 204 7.59 17.45 -1.68
CA LEU A 204 8.46 17.77 -2.81
C LEU A 204 9.49 18.84 -2.44
N ALA A 205 9.08 19.86 -1.68
CA ALA A 205 9.97 20.93 -1.24
C ALA A 205 10.99 20.51 -0.17
N SER A 206 10.88 19.31 0.42
CA SER A 206 11.83 18.84 1.45
C SER A 206 13.04 18.10 0.89
N VAL A 207 13.07 17.79 -0.41
CA VAL A 207 14.14 17.03 -1.07
C VAL A 207 14.88 17.88 -2.12
N GLY A 208 16.08 17.44 -2.50
CA GLY A 208 16.87 18.10 -3.54
C GLY A 208 16.40 17.84 -4.98
N HIS A 209 15.70 16.73 -5.22
CA HIS A 209 15.26 16.33 -6.55
C HIS A 209 13.74 16.08 -6.64
N PRO A 210 12.90 17.13 -6.52
CA PRO A 210 11.45 17.02 -6.66
C PRO A 210 11.03 16.85 -8.12
N HIS A 211 10.03 15.99 -8.35
CA HIS A 211 9.43 15.75 -9.66
C HIS A 211 7.91 15.72 -9.54
N ALA A 212 7.25 16.51 -10.37
CA ALA A 212 5.79 16.50 -10.49
C ALA A 212 5.38 15.48 -11.56
N VAL A 213 4.57 14.49 -11.22
CA VAL A 213 4.14 13.41 -12.12
C VAL A 213 2.69 13.61 -12.50
N ASN A 214 2.36 13.77 -13.78
CA ASN A 214 0.97 14.02 -14.23
C ASN A 214 0.22 15.07 -13.37
N PRO A 215 0.82 16.24 -13.06
CA PRO A 215 0.39 17.06 -11.95
C PRO A 215 -0.99 17.68 -12.15
N ASP A 216 -1.73 17.80 -11.05
CA ASP A 216 -2.93 18.62 -10.98
C ASP A 216 -2.64 20.10 -11.32
N ARG A 217 -3.69 20.89 -11.54
CA ARG A 217 -3.53 22.30 -11.97
C ARG A 217 -2.77 23.16 -10.96
N ALA A 218 -2.86 22.87 -9.66
CA ALA A 218 -2.16 23.64 -8.63
C ALA A 218 -0.69 23.20 -8.54
N LEU A 219 -0.40 21.90 -8.53
CA LEU A 219 0.97 21.39 -8.54
C LEU A 219 1.71 21.79 -9.81
N ARG A 220 1.04 21.77 -10.97
CA ARG A 220 1.64 22.22 -12.23
C ARG A 220 2.09 23.67 -12.17
N ARG A 221 1.29 24.56 -11.55
CA ARG A 221 1.66 25.97 -11.36
C ARG A 221 2.88 26.11 -10.48
N GLU A 222 2.92 25.37 -9.37
CA GLU A 222 4.06 25.39 -8.45
C GLU A 222 5.33 24.84 -9.10
N ALA A 223 5.23 23.72 -9.81
CA ALA A 223 6.34 23.09 -10.52
C ALA A 223 6.94 24.03 -11.56
N VAL A 224 6.11 24.73 -12.35
CA VAL A 224 6.59 25.77 -13.29
C VAL A 224 7.27 26.92 -12.55
N ALA A 225 6.66 27.43 -11.47
CA ALA A 225 7.22 28.55 -10.71
C ALA A 225 8.58 28.22 -10.07
N ARG A 226 8.76 26.98 -9.61
CA ARG A 226 10.00 26.49 -8.98
C ARG A 226 10.96 25.78 -9.94
N SER A 227 10.62 25.71 -11.23
CA SER A 227 11.36 24.93 -12.23
C SER A 227 11.57 23.46 -11.84
N TRP A 228 10.59 22.86 -11.16
CA TRP A 228 10.58 21.42 -10.90
C TRP A 228 10.29 20.65 -12.20
N PRO A 229 11.04 19.58 -12.50
CA PRO A 229 10.73 18.68 -13.60
C PRO A 229 9.29 18.17 -13.53
N ILE A 230 8.63 18.14 -14.69
CA ILE A 230 7.31 17.53 -14.86
C ILE A 230 7.48 16.27 -15.71
N LEU A 231 7.00 15.14 -15.20
CA LEU A 231 6.99 13.85 -15.87
C LEU A 231 5.56 13.52 -16.31
N ASP A 232 5.40 13.10 -17.56
CA ASP A 232 4.09 12.72 -18.11
C ASP A 232 4.04 11.18 -18.33
N PHE A 233 3.46 10.46 -17.37
CA PHE A 233 3.31 9.01 -17.44
C PHE A 233 2.00 8.63 -18.13
N HIS A 234 2.09 7.73 -19.12
CA HIS A 234 0.96 7.46 -20.01
C HIS A 234 0.81 5.98 -20.38
N ARG A 235 1.69 5.08 -19.89
CA ARG A 235 1.66 3.65 -20.22
C ARG A 235 1.21 2.80 -19.01
N PRO A 236 -0.11 2.66 -18.79
CA PRO A 236 -0.63 1.77 -17.76
C PRO A 236 -0.36 0.30 -18.13
N VAL A 237 0.32 -0.42 -17.24
CA VAL A 237 0.60 -1.86 -17.33
C VAL A 237 0.15 -2.54 -16.06
N ARG A 238 -0.08 -3.84 -16.12
CA ARG A 238 -0.41 -4.59 -14.90
C ARG A 238 0.89 -4.94 -14.16
N LEU A 239 0.93 -4.77 -12.83
CA LEU A 239 2.13 -4.97 -12.01
C LEU A 239 2.80 -6.35 -12.22
N LYS A 240 2.04 -7.46 -12.24
CA LYS A 240 2.57 -8.83 -12.46
C LYS A 240 3.22 -9.01 -13.84
N GLN A 241 2.86 -8.20 -14.84
CA GLN A 241 3.52 -8.24 -16.15
C GLN A 241 4.93 -7.65 -16.11
N ARG A 242 5.18 -6.68 -15.23
CA ARG A 242 6.50 -6.05 -15.06
C ARG A 242 7.35 -6.70 -13.97
N ILE A 243 6.73 -7.28 -12.96
CA ILE A 243 7.41 -7.98 -11.86
C ILE A 243 7.01 -9.46 -11.87
N PRO A 244 7.53 -10.27 -12.82
CA PRO A 244 7.17 -11.68 -12.97
C PRO A 244 7.71 -12.59 -11.85
N THR A 245 8.60 -12.08 -10.98
CA THR A 245 9.12 -12.82 -9.81
C THR A 245 8.05 -13.06 -8.74
N LEU A 246 6.85 -12.47 -8.87
CA LEU A 246 5.68 -12.66 -8.01
C LEU A 246 4.94 -13.99 -8.26
N SER A 247 5.68 -15.05 -8.55
CA SER A 247 5.16 -16.42 -8.44
C SER A 247 5.02 -16.74 -6.95
N VAL A 248 3.93 -16.28 -6.33
CA VAL A 248 3.50 -16.76 -5.02
C VAL A 248 3.43 -18.28 -5.12
N PRO A 249 4.10 -19.05 -4.23
CA PRO A 249 4.02 -20.50 -4.29
C PRO A 249 2.55 -20.89 -4.23
N PRO A 250 2.07 -21.81 -5.08
CA PRO A 250 0.70 -22.27 -4.99
C PRO A 250 0.49 -22.79 -3.57
N ARG A 251 -0.63 -22.38 -2.93
CA ARG A 251 -1.07 -22.98 -1.66
C ARG A 251 -0.86 -24.50 -1.79
N PRO A 252 -0.24 -25.20 -0.82
CA PRO A 252 -0.30 -26.66 -0.84
C PRO A 252 -1.79 -26.99 -0.86
N ALA A 253 -2.24 -27.63 -1.93
CA ALA A 253 -3.61 -28.07 -2.06
C ALA A 253 -3.88 -28.99 -0.87
N LEU A 254 -4.53 -28.47 0.17
CA LEU A 254 -5.19 -29.26 1.20
C LEU A 254 -6.44 -29.88 0.57
N VAL A 255 -6.25 -30.68 -0.48
CA VAL A 255 -7.23 -31.55 -1.09
C VAL A 255 -6.56 -32.87 -1.39
N ALA A 256 -6.22 -33.63 -0.34
CA ALA A 256 -6.00 -35.08 -0.43
C ALA A 256 -6.02 -35.83 0.92
N ALA A 257 -6.53 -35.27 2.03
CA ALA A 257 -6.64 -36.02 3.29
C ALA A 257 -8.08 -36.48 3.63
N ALA A 258 -9.11 -35.95 2.96
CA ALA A 258 -10.50 -36.34 3.24
C ALA A 258 -11.01 -37.54 2.39
N ALA A 259 -10.37 -37.86 1.26
CA ALA A 259 -10.83 -38.94 0.38
C ALA A 259 -10.34 -40.34 0.79
N VAL A 260 -9.22 -40.44 1.51
CA VAL A 260 -8.68 -41.74 1.96
C VAL A 260 -9.43 -42.27 3.20
N GLY A 261 -9.96 -41.37 4.06
CA GLY A 261 -10.70 -41.76 5.27
C GLY A 261 -12.06 -42.41 4.98
N ALA A 262 -12.79 -41.96 3.96
CA ALA A 262 -14.11 -42.50 3.64
C ALA A 262 -14.05 -43.90 2.99
N ALA A 263 -13.00 -44.18 2.19
CA ALA A 263 -12.80 -45.50 1.59
C ALA A 263 -12.34 -46.55 2.62
N ALA A 264 -11.50 -46.15 3.59
CA ALA A 264 -11.05 -47.06 4.64
C ALA A 264 -12.17 -47.40 5.64
N ALA A 265 -13.04 -46.44 5.98
CA ALA A 265 -14.16 -46.67 6.90
C ALA A 265 -15.26 -47.58 6.29
N THR A 266 -15.53 -47.44 4.98
CA THR A 266 -16.53 -48.28 4.29
C THR A 266 -16.01 -49.70 4.06
N ALA A 267 -14.74 -49.89 3.71
CA ALA A 267 -14.13 -51.22 3.61
C ALA A 267 -14.06 -51.95 4.95
N GLY A 268 -13.74 -51.24 6.04
CA GLY A 268 -13.72 -51.80 7.40
C GLY A 268 -15.11 -52.24 7.89
N LEU A 269 -16.15 -51.46 7.62
CA LEU A 269 -17.53 -51.79 7.97
C LEU A 269 -18.08 -52.99 7.18
N VAL A 270 -17.76 -53.07 5.88
CA VAL A 270 -18.18 -54.21 5.03
C VAL A 270 -17.44 -55.50 5.46
N TRP A 271 -16.15 -55.43 5.75
CA TRP A 271 -15.38 -56.58 6.24
C TRP A 271 -15.89 -57.07 7.60
N TYR A 272 -16.13 -56.15 8.55
CA TYR A 272 -16.65 -56.49 9.88
C TYR A 272 -18.06 -57.11 9.82
N ALA A 273 -18.95 -56.57 8.97
CA ALA A 273 -20.29 -57.12 8.77
C ALA A 273 -20.26 -58.51 8.11
N SER A 274 -19.34 -58.76 7.18
CA SER A 274 -19.19 -60.07 6.53
C SER A 274 -18.70 -61.17 7.48
N ARG A 275 -17.81 -60.84 8.43
CA ARG A 275 -17.33 -61.80 9.45
C ARG A 275 -18.37 -62.18 10.50
N ARG A 276 -19.29 -61.27 10.84
CA ARG A 276 -20.39 -61.58 11.77
C ARG A 276 -21.46 -62.49 11.16
N ARG A 277 -21.70 -62.43 9.84
CA ARG A 277 -22.63 -63.35 9.16
C ARG A 277 -22.07 -64.76 9.00
N ALA A 278 -20.75 -64.92 8.90
CA ALA A 278 -20.10 -66.24 8.81
C ALA A 278 -20.00 -66.98 10.16
N ALA A 279 -20.21 -66.28 11.29
CA ALA A 279 -20.18 -66.86 12.64
C ALA A 279 -21.58 -67.19 13.21
N ALA A 280 -22.64 -67.03 12.41
CA ALA A 280 -24.03 -67.25 12.80
C ALA A 280 -24.75 -68.32 11.94
N ILE A 281 -23.97 -69.22 11.31
CA ILE A 281 -24.45 -70.44 10.65
C ILE A 281 -23.79 -71.63 11.34
#